data_AF-A0A813BSZ9-F1
#
_entry.id   AF-A0A813BSZ9-F1
#
_cell.length_a   1.000
_cell.length_b   1.000
_cell.length_c   1.000
_cell.angle_alpha   90.00
_cell.angle_beta   90.00
_cell.angle_gamma   90.00
#
_symmetry.space_group_name_H-M   'P 1'
#
loop_
_entity.id
_entity.type
_entity.pdbx_description
1 polymer ?
#
loop_
_entity_poly.entity_id
_entity_poly.type
_entity_poly.pdbx_seq_one_letter_code
_entity_poly.pdbx_strand_id
1 'polypeptide(L)'
;RLQYRVLAVADLGTLEEAIASAEAVILVWDVHHPQPFYAIKDVIKGPDDPETEEADEGTDRVQLCLAVDNGDGSEAVANDQEEVWSWCLEHGYELLQCSLRSDDLQALRYRVEGARQGRPLGLLSDESDGTVIRVLEALECHASWTGLEPKARSTQRTVDEQSRPAVVEQAAGLDAIDDSADPAGRADAEAGKNGYQALEAQDDEFEAAEEFEKLAGEMKDIRSMADHAARKERACEVALRLASTLGIDSDSD
;
A
#
# COMPACT_ATOMS: atom_id res chain seq x y z
N ARG A 1 -1.37 -25.44 0.26
CA ARG A 1 -1.63 -25.09 -1.17
C ARG A 1 -2.75 -24.07 -1.14
N LEU A 2 -2.55 -22.88 -1.70
CA LEU A 2 -3.59 -21.84 -1.74
C LEU A 2 -4.77 -22.35 -2.59
N GLN A 3 -5.97 -22.30 -2.01
CA GLN A 3 -7.21 -22.57 -2.72
C GLN A 3 -7.91 -21.23 -2.91
N TYR A 4 -8.34 -20.94 -4.13
CA TYR A 4 -9.16 -19.77 -4.41
C TYR A 4 -10.48 -20.23 -5.02
N ARG A 5 -11.54 -19.49 -4.74
CA ARG A 5 -12.86 -19.68 -5.34
C ARG A 5 -13.26 -18.35 -5.97
N VAL A 6 -13.71 -18.40 -7.22
CA VAL A 6 -14.30 -17.25 -7.90
C VAL A 6 -15.80 -17.46 -7.84
N LEU A 7 -16.50 -16.56 -7.16
CA LEU A 7 -17.95 -16.63 -7.00
C LEU A 7 -18.57 -15.48 -7.78
N ALA A 8 -19.60 -15.80 -8.56
CA ALA A 8 -20.44 -14.79 -9.17
C ALA A 8 -21.47 -14.32 -8.14
N VAL A 9 -21.79 -13.03 -8.15
CA VAL A 9 -22.79 -12.43 -7.25
C VAL A 9 -24.19 -13.03 -7.43
N ALA A 10 -24.45 -13.79 -8.49
CA ALA A 10 -25.73 -14.48 -8.68
C ALA A 10 -26.00 -15.62 -7.66
N ASP A 11 -24.97 -16.15 -6.98
CA ASP A 11 -25.06 -17.33 -6.11
C ASP A 11 -25.03 -16.96 -4.60
N LEU A 12 -25.93 -16.06 -4.20
CA LEU A 12 -25.95 -15.40 -2.88
C LEU A 12 -25.93 -16.36 -1.68
N GLY A 13 -26.66 -17.48 -1.72
CA GLY A 13 -26.72 -18.42 -0.60
C GLY A 13 -25.39 -19.14 -0.32
N THR A 14 -24.50 -19.25 -1.31
CA THR A 14 -23.15 -19.80 -1.14
C THR A 14 -22.10 -18.73 -0.85
N LEU A 15 -22.45 -17.46 -1.06
CA LEU A 15 -21.54 -16.33 -0.93
C LEU A 15 -21.25 -16.02 0.53
N GLU A 16 -22.28 -15.99 1.39
CA GLU A 16 -22.15 -15.70 2.82
C GLU A 16 -21.24 -16.73 3.53
N GLU A 17 -21.49 -18.02 3.32
CA GLU A 17 -20.67 -19.11 3.88
C GLU A 17 -19.21 -19.04 3.37
N ALA A 18 -19.02 -18.69 2.10
CA ALA A 18 -17.69 -18.56 1.52
C ALA A 18 -16.93 -17.35 2.08
N ILE A 19 -17.60 -16.22 2.29
CA ILE A 19 -16.99 -15.02 2.90
C ILE A 19 -16.63 -15.30 4.36
N ALA A 20 -17.52 -15.93 5.12
CA ALA A 20 -17.31 -16.23 6.53
C ALA A 20 -16.11 -17.18 6.76
N SER A 21 -15.83 -18.07 5.81
CA SER A 21 -14.74 -19.06 5.91
C SER A 21 -13.44 -18.66 5.19
N ALA A 22 -13.39 -17.47 4.58
CA ALA A 22 -12.23 -17.02 3.80
C ALA A 22 -11.22 -16.23 4.64
N GLU A 23 -9.94 -16.61 4.52
CA GLU A 23 -8.78 -15.86 5.07
C GLU A 23 -8.51 -14.56 4.28
N ALA A 24 -8.99 -14.48 3.04
CA ALA A 24 -8.89 -13.31 2.19
C ALA A 24 -10.13 -13.18 1.30
N VAL A 25 -10.73 -12.00 1.31
CA VAL A 25 -11.90 -11.63 0.51
C VAL A 25 -11.51 -10.47 -0.40
N ILE A 26 -11.70 -10.65 -1.69
CA ILE A 26 -11.47 -9.62 -2.70
C ILE A 26 -12.77 -9.44 -3.47
N LEU A 27 -13.44 -8.32 -3.26
CA LEU A 27 -14.64 -7.92 -3.99
C LEU A 27 -14.21 -7.19 -5.26
N VAL A 28 -14.78 -7.54 -6.40
CA VAL A 28 -14.37 -6.96 -7.70
C VAL A 28 -15.61 -6.53 -8.46
N TRP A 29 -15.62 -5.30 -8.94
CA TRP A 29 -16.66 -4.79 -9.83
C TRP A 29 -16.09 -3.82 -10.85
N ASP A 30 -16.84 -3.57 -11.92
CA ASP A 30 -16.53 -2.55 -12.91
C ASP A 30 -17.13 -1.21 -12.45
N VAL A 31 -16.35 -0.13 -12.43
CA VAL A 31 -16.81 1.20 -12.00
C VAL A 31 -17.95 1.73 -12.87
N HIS A 32 -18.04 1.30 -14.13
CA HIS A 32 -19.12 1.67 -15.04
C HIS A 32 -20.37 0.78 -14.88
N HIS A 33 -20.27 -0.30 -14.10
CA HIS A 33 -21.35 -1.23 -13.79
C HIS A 33 -21.36 -1.55 -12.28
N PRO A 34 -21.80 -0.61 -11.41
CA PRO A 34 -21.70 -0.76 -9.95
C PRO A 34 -22.73 -1.73 -9.34
N GLN A 35 -23.64 -2.29 -10.14
CA GLN A 35 -24.69 -3.19 -9.64
C GLN A 35 -24.17 -4.40 -8.83
N PRO A 36 -23.04 -5.05 -9.21
CA PRO A 36 -22.46 -6.12 -8.40
C PRO A 36 -22.01 -5.65 -7.01
N PHE A 37 -21.48 -4.43 -6.90
CA PHE A 37 -21.11 -3.87 -5.59
C PHE A 37 -22.34 -3.73 -4.69
N TYR A 38 -23.42 -3.14 -5.19
CA TYR A 38 -24.65 -2.99 -4.40
C TYR A 38 -25.27 -4.33 -4.01
N ALA A 39 -25.25 -5.32 -4.90
CA ALA A 39 -25.72 -6.66 -4.57
C ALA A 39 -24.85 -7.35 -3.51
N ILE A 40 -23.54 -7.08 -3.46
CA ILE A 40 -22.65 -7.58 -2.39
C ILE A 40 -22.90 -6.81 -1.09
N LYS A 41 -23.07 -5.48 -1.15
CA LYS A 41 -23.41 -4.62 -0.02
C LYS A 41 -24.67 -5.08 0.70
N ASP A 42 -25.67 -5.58 -0.03
CA ASP A 42 -26.90 -6.13 0.55
C ASP A 42 -26.70 -7.48 1.27
N VAL A 43 -25.63 -8.21 0.96
CA VAL A 43 -25.34 -9.56 1.49
C VAL A 43 -24.41 -9.48 2.69
N ILE A 44 -23.42 -8.60 2.61
CA ILE A 44 -22.46 -8.37 3.70
C ILE A 44 -23.13 -7.42 4.69
N LYS A 45 -23.67 -8.01 5.75
CA LYS A 45 -24.24 -7.27 6.88
C LYS A 45 -23.16 -6.46 7.58
N GLY A 46 -23.51 -5.23 7.94
CA GLY A 46 -22.61 -4.31 8.63
C GLY A 46 -22.46 -4.61 10.12
N PRO A 47 -21.51 -3.93 10.78
CA PRO A 47 -21.27 -4.08 12.22
C PRO A 47 -22.50 -3.73 13.07
N ASP A 48 -23.41 -2.92 12.55
CA ASP A 48 -24.65 -2.51 13.22
C ASP A 48 -25.78 -3.56 13.16
N ASP A 49 -25.57 -4.69 12.47
CA ASP A 49 -26.58 -5.76 12.45
C ASP A 49 -26.60 -6.46 13.83
N PRO A 50 -27.72 -6.39 14.58
CA PRO A 50 -27.85 -6.97 15.93
C PRO A 50 -27.74 -8.50 15.94
N GLU A 51 -27.79 -9.17 14.78
CA GLU A 51 -27.50 -10.60 14.69
C GLU A 51 -25.98 -10.89 14.72
N THR A 52 -25.15 -9.86 14.58
CA THR A 52 -23.69 -9.92 14.59
C THR A 52 -23.09 -9.52 15.94
N GLU A 53 -23.82 -9.75 17.03
CA GLU A 53 -23.40 -9.44 18.41
C GLU A 53 -22.13 -10.19 18.88
N GLU A 54 -21.57 -11.08 18.06
CA GLU A 54 -20.27 -11.71 18.24
C GLU A 54 -19.34 -11.52 17.02
N ALA A 55 -19.45 -10.40 16.29
CA ALA A 55 -18.46 -10.05 15.27
C ALA A 55 -17.07 -9.99 15.91
N ASP A 56 -16.31 -11.07 15.72
CA ASP A 56 -14.91 -11.26 16.09
C ASP A 56 -14.18 -9.90 16.04
N GLU A 57 -13.78 -9.40 17.21
CA GLU A 57 -12.91 -8.23 17.32
C GLU A 57 -11.61 -8.53 16.56
N GLY A 58 -11.58 -8.14 15.29
CA GLY A 58 -10.41 -8.22 14.43
C GLY A 58 -10.08 -9.63 13.95
N THR A 59 -10.97 -10.24 13.15
CA THR A 59 -10.51 -11.30 12.23
C THR A 59 -9.33 -10.75 11.42
N ASP A 60 -8.11 -11.22 11.69
CA ASP A 60 -6.92 -10.96 10.89
C ASP A 60 -7.15 -11.63 9.54
N ARG A 61 -7.87 -10.96 8.64
CA ARG A 61 -8.15 -11.42 7.27
C ARG A 61 -7.92 -10.27 6.30
N VAL A 62 -7.55 -10.62 5.07
CA VAL A 62 -7.37 -9.63 4.02
C VAL A 62 -8.73 -9.26 3.42
N GLN A 63 -9.15 -8.00 3.52
CA GLN A 63 -10.43 -7.51 2.98
C GLN A 63 -10.17 -6.38 1.97
N LEU A 64 -10.32 -6.67 0.68
CA LEU A 64 -10.07 -5.73 -0.41
C LEU A 64 -11.32 -5.51 -1.27
N CYS A 65 -11.51 -4.27 -1.69
CA CYS A 65 -12.52 -3.85 -2.65
C CYS A 65 -11.83 -3.31 -3.90
N LEU A 66 -11.95 -4.00 -5.02
CA LEU A 66 -11.34 -3.64 -6.31
C LEU A 66 -12.37 -3.02 -7.25
N ALA A 67 -12.29 -1.70 -7.39
CA ALA A 67 -13.04 -0.93 -8.36
C ALA A 67 -12.25 -0.90 -9.69
N VAL A 68 -12.70 -1.66 -10.68
CA VAL A 68 -12.00 -1.82 -11.96
C VAL A 68 -12.49 -0.78 -12.97
N ASP A 69 -11.60 0.12 -13.38
CA ASP A 69 -11.86 1.09 -14.44
C ASP A 69 -11.45 0.53 -15.81
N ASN A 70 -12.41 -0.12 -16.47
CA ASN A 70 -12.27 -0.58 -17.85
C ASN A 70 -12.54 0.52 -18.88
N GLY A 71 -12.81 1.75 -18.44
CA GLY A 71 -13.23 2.83 -19.32
C GLY A 71 -12.11 3.37 -20.21
N ASP A 72 -12.50 3.78 -21.42
CA ASP A 72 -11.63 4.49 -22.38
C ASP A 72 -11.44 5.98 -22.01
N GLY A 73 -11.63 6.36 -20.73
CA GLY A 73 -11.57 7.74 -20.26
C GLY A 73 -12.92 8.48 -20.17
N SER A 74 -14.03 7.74 -20.12
CA SER A 74 -15.30 8.33 -19.67
C SER A 74 -15.17 8.64 -18.17
N GLU A 75 -15.32 9.90 -17.78
CA GLU A 75 -15.42 10.31 -16.38
C GLU A 75 -16.51 9.46 -15.71
N ALA A 76 -16.11 8.47 -14.93
CA ALA A 76 -17.02 7.69 -14.12
C ALA A 76 -17.79 8.66 -13.22
N VAL A 77 -19.10 8.46 -13.12
CA VAL A 77 -19.99 9.35 -12.38
C VAL A 77 -19.55 9.38 -10.91
N ALA A 78 -18.85 10.45 -10.52
CA ALA A 78 -18.21 10.61 -9.21
C ALA A 78 -19.19 10.55 -8.01
N ASN A 79 -20.49 10.66 -8.26
CA ASN A 79 -21.50 10.83 -7.21
C ASN A 79 -21.64 9.62 -6.27
N ASP A 80 -21.27 8.41 -6.69
CA ASP A 80 -21.42 7.21 -5.86
C ASP A 80 -20.11 6.78 -5.17
N GLN A 81 -18.99 7.47 -5.45
CA GLN A 81 -17.66 7.07 -4.97
C GLN A 81 -17.50 7.26 -3.45
N GLU A 82 -18.11 8.31 -2.90
CA GLU A 82 -18.11 8.59 -1.46
C GLU A 82 -18.91 7.53 -0.67
N GLU A 83 -20.06 7.10 -1.21
CA GLU A 83 -20.87 6.05 -0.59
C GLU A 83 -20.11 4.71 -0.54
N VAL A 84 -19.48 4.33 -1.66
CA VAL A 84 -18.67 3.11 -1.75
C VAL A 84 -17.51 3.16 -0.76
N TRP A 85 -16.81 4.30 -0.69
CA TRP A 85 -15.68 4.49 0.22
C TRP A 85 -16.10 4.41 1.69
N SER A 86 -17.18 5.11 2.08
CA SER A 86 -17.72 5.05 3.45
C SER A 86 -18.08 3.61 3.83
N TRP A 87 -18.77 2.90 2.94
CA TRP A 87 -19.14 1.52 3.17
C TRP A 87 -17.92 0.62 3.35
N CYS A 88 -16.90 0.76 2.49
CA CYS A 88 -15.67 -0.02 2.61
C CYS A 88 -15.00 0.22 3.97
N LEU A 89 -14.88 1.49 4.39
CA LEU A 89 -14.28 1.86 5.67
C LEU A 89 -15.04 1.26 6.85
N GLU A 90 -16.38 1.38 6.85
CA GLU A 90 -17.27 0.84 7.89
C GLU A 90 -17.16 -0.68 8.04
N HIS A 91 -16.88 -1.40 6.94
CA HIS A 91 -16.82 -2.87 6.91
C HIS A 91 -15.37 -3.40 6.95
N GLY A 92 -14.37 -2.53 7.14
CA GLY A 92 -12.96 -2.90 7.23
C GLY A 92 -12.32 -3.32 5.90
N TYR A 93 -12.89 -2.91 4.77
CA TYR A 93 -12.34 -3.16 3.44
C TYR A 93 -11.43 -2.01 2.99
N GLU A 94 -10.28 -2.35 2.40
CA GLU A 94 -9.45 -1.38 1.67
C GLU A 94 -9.97 -1.21 0.25
N LEU A 95 -10.43 0.00 -0.10
CA LEU A 95 -10.86 0.33 -1.46
C LEU A 95 -9.65 0.66 -2.34
N LEU A 96 -9.56 -0.02 -3.47
CA LEU A 96 -8.49 0.07 -4.44
C LEU A 96 -9.09 0.27 -5.83
N GLN A 97 -8.72 1.36 -6.49
CA GLN A 97 -9.13 1.63 -7.88
C GLN A 97 -8.02 1.23 -8.84
N CYS A 98 -8.31 0.35 -9.79
CA CYS A 98 -7.31 -0.19 -10.72
C CYS A 98 -7.87 -0.31 -12.13
N SER A 99 -7.01 -0.20 -13.13
CA SER A 99 -7.43 -0.39 -14.53
C SER A 99 -7.32 -1.85 -14.99
N LEU A 100 -6.52 -2.66 -14.27
CA LEU A 100 -6.13 -4.02 -14.65
C LEU A 100 -5.65 -4.13 -16.10
N ARG A 101 -5.09 -3.03 -16.64
CA ARG A 101 -4.58 -2.97 -18.01
C ARG A 101 -3.34 -3.84 -18.14
N SER A 102 -2.91 -4.03 -19.39
CA SER A 102 -1.73 -4.86 -19.70
C SER A 102 -0.50 -4.42 -18.92
N ASP A 103 -0.31 -3.13 -18.71
CA ASP A 103 0.84 -2.58 -17.98
C ASP A 103 0.81 -2.96 -16.49
N ASP A 104 -0.37 -2.87 -15.85
CA ASP A 104 -0.57 -3.30 -14.46
C ASP A 104 -0.24 -4.79 -14.29
N LEU A 105 -0.74 -5.62 -15.21
CA LEU A 105 -0.49 -7.07 -15.21
C LEU A 105 0.97 -7.40 -15.52
N GLN A 106 1.63 -6.61 -16.37
CA GLN A 106 3.05 -6.78 -16.68
C GLN A 106 3.93 -6.41 -15.48
N ALA A 107 3.62 -5.31 -14.80
CA ALA A 107 4.29 -4.90 -13.56
C ALA A 107 4.17 -6.00 -12.49
N LEU A 108 2.97 -6.55 -12.31
CA LEU A 108 2.75 -7.68 -11.40
C LEU A 108 3.60 -8.90 -11.78
N ARG A 109 3.60 -9.30 -13.06
CA ARG A 109 4.42 -10.43 -13.53
C ARG A 109 5.90 -10.21 -13.30
N TYR A 110 6.40 -9.01 -13.59
CA TYR A 110 7.80 -8.65 -13.38
C TYR A 110 8.17 -8.76 -11.90
N ARG A 111 7.32 -8.25 -11.00
CA ARG A 111 7.52 -8.35 -9.55
C ARG A 111 7.54 -9.80 -9.07
N VAL A 112 6.56 -10.60 -9.48
CA VAL A 112 6.49 -12.04 -9.11
C VAL A 112 7.72 -12.80 -9.61
N GLU A 113 8.19 -12.52 -10.82
CA GLU A 113 9.38 -13.16 -11.36
C GLU A 113 10.67 -12.70 -10.66
N GLY A 114 10.77 -11.41 -10.32
CA GLY A 114 11.84 -10.88 -9.47
C GLY A 114 11.90 -11.59 -8.11
N ALA A 115 10.74 -11.80 -7.47
CA ALA A 115 10.64 -12.52 -6.20
C ALA A 115 11.15 -13.96 -6.31
N ARG A 116 10.82 -14.65 -7.41
CA ARG A 116 11.29 -16.02 -7.70
C ARG A 116 12.80 -16.08 -7.89
N GLN A 117 13.39 -15.04 -8.46
CA GLN A 117 14.83 -14.89 -8.63
C GLN A 117 15.54 -14.45 -7.34
N GLY A 118 14.82 -14.31 -6.24
CA GLY A 118 15.39 -13.95 -4.94
C GLY A 118 15.64 -12.46 -4.76
N ARG A 119 15.09 -11.60 -5.64
CA ARG A 119 15.11 -10.16 -5.39
C ARG A 119 14.22 -9.86 -4.17
N PRO A 120 14.70 -9.05 -3.22
CA PRO A 120 13.88 -8.64 -2.09
C PRO A 120 12.70 -7.82 -2.61
N LEU A 121 11.49 -8.20 -2.21
CA LEU A 121 10.28 -7.43 -2.41
C LEU A 121 10.27 -6.36 -1.32
N GLY A 122 10.72 -5.16 -1.65
CA GLY A 122 10.67 -4.05 -0.71
C GLY A 122 9.26 -3.47 -0.68
N LEU A 123 8.59 -3.50 0.47
CA LEU A 123 7.41 -2.65 0.73
C LEU A 123 7.73 -1.15 0.61
N LEU A 124 9.02 -0.80 0.68
CA LEU A 124 9.54 0.56 0.65
C LEU A 124 10.21 0.91 -0.68
N SER A 125 10.03 0.11 -1.74
CA SER A 125 10.41 0.62 -3.06
C SER A 125 9.40 1.69 -3.43
N ASP A 126 9.89 2.91 -3.71
CA ASP A 126 9.14 4.05 -4.24
C ASP A 126 8.40 3.74 -5.57
N GLU A 127 8.46 2.48 -6.05
CA GLU A 127 7.83 1.94 -7.25
C GLU A 127 6.47 1.24 -6.97
N SER A 128 5.88 1.40 -5.77
CA SER A 128 4.57 0.81 -5.43
C SER A 128 3.37 1.56 -6.02
N ASP A 129 3.58 2.42 -7.02
CA ASP A 129 2.57 3.24 -7.70
C ASP A 129 1.45 2.45 -8.42
N GLY A 130 1.46 1.12 -8.38
CA GLY A 130 0.46 0.27 -8.99
C GLY A 130 -0.52 -0.32 -7.98
N THR A 131 -1.81 0.00 -8.10
CA THR A 131 -2.89 -0.59 -7.29
C THR A 131 -2.85 -2.14 -7.28
N VAL A 132 -2.46 -2.76 -8.39
CA VAL A 132 -2.32 -4.23 -8.50
C VAL A 132 -1.16 -4.77 -7.64
N ILE A 133 -0.10 -3.99 -7.47
CA ILE A 133 1.01 -4.33 -6.58
C ILE A 133 0.55 -4.25 -5.12
N ARG A 134 -0.28 -3.27 -4.77
CA ARG A 134 -0.87 -3.16 -3.44
C ARG A 134 -1.70 -4.39 -3.06
N VAL A 135 -2.45 -4.99 -4.01
CA VAL A 135 -3.15 -6.27 -3.79
C VAL A 135 -2.19 -7.39 -3.40
N LEU A 136 -1.07 -7.52 -4.13
CA LEU A 136 -0.06 -8.53 -3.83
C LEU A 136 0.54 -8.30 -2.44
N GLU A 137 0.86 -7.05 -2.10
CA GLU A 137 1.43 -6.69 -0.81
C GLU A 137 0.48 -6.98 0.35
N ALA A 138 -0.81 -6.66 0.21
CA ALA A 138 -1.81 -6.98 1.22
C ALA A 138 -1.86 -8.49 1.50
N LEU A 139 -1.81 -9.31 0.44
CA LEU A 139 -1.77 -10.78 0.57
C LEU A 139 -0.44 -11.28 1.15
N GLU A 140 0.69 -10.67 0.80
CA GLU A 140 2.02 -11.07 1.31
C GLU A 140 2.25 -10.66 2.76
N CYS A 141 1.67 -9.54 3.21
CA CYS A 141 1.81 -9.01 4.56
C CYS A 141 0.91 -9.69 5.60
N HIS A 142 -0.08 -10.45 5.15
CA HIS A 142 -0.96 -11.17 6.05
C HIS A 142 -0.15 -12.22 6.83
N ALA A 143 0.01 -11.97 8.12
CA ALA A 143 0.96 -12.66 8.99
C ALA A 143 0.57 -14.12 9.25
N SER A 144 -0.72 -14.43 9.12
CA SER A 144 -1.32 -15.66 9.60
C SER A 144 -2.03 -16.41 8.48
N TRP A 145 -1.28 -16.77 7.43
CA TRP A 145 -1.74 -17.83 6.51
C TRP A 145 -1.76 -19.18 7.24
N THR A 146 -2.76 -19.41 8.09
CA THR A 146 -2.81 -20.57 8.97
C THR A 146 -2.80 -21.85 8.14
N GLY A 147 -1.94 -22.81 8.52
CA GLY A 147 -1.78 -24.07 7.79
C GLY A 147 -1.03 -24.00 6.46
N LEU A 148 -0.51 -22.83 6.04
CA LEU A 148 0.44 -22.74 4.94
C LEU A 148 1.87 -22.69 5.48
N GLU A 149 2.59 -23.82 5.39
CA GLU A 149 4.04 -23.78 5.62
C GLU A 149 4.70 -22.99 4.49
N PRO A 150 5.47 -21.92 4.78
CA PRO A 150 6.24 -21.24 3.76
C PRO A 150 7.18 -22.27 3.15
N LYS A 151 7.08 -22.45 1.83
CA LYS A 151 7.92 -23.40 1.10
C LYS A 151 9.36 -22.94 1.30
N ALA A 152 10.08 -23.60 2.21
CA ALA A 152 11.48 -23.30 2.49
C ALA A 152 12.18 -23.25 1.13
N ARG A 153 12.70 -22.06 0.78
CA ARG A 153 13.45 -21.90 -0.46
C ARG A 153 14.59 -22.88 -0.33
N SER A 154 14.54 -23.96 -1.12
CA SER A 154 15.59 -24.97 -1.15
C SER A 154 16.87 -24.21 -1.49
N THR A 155 17.70 -23.97 -0.48
CA THR A 155 19.03 -23.40 -0.62
C THR A 155 19.95 -24.45 -1.23
N GLN A 156 19.50 -25.13 -2.29
CA GLN A 156 20.37 -25.88 -3.19
C GLN A 156 21.06 -24.89 -4.11
N ARG A 157 21.89 -24.03 -3.51
CA ARG A 157 23.06 -23.50 -4.18
C ARG A 157 24.16 -24.48 -3.85
N THR A 158 24.16 -25.62 -4.57
CA THR A 158 25.32 -26.51 -4.59
C THR A 158 26.49 -25.68 -5.08
N VAL A 159 27.42 -25.45 -4.16
CA VAL A 159 28.74 -24.91 -4.41
C VAL A 159 29.50 -25.95 -5.24
N ASP A 160 29.26 -25.96 -6.55
CA ASP A 160 30.11 -26.61 -7.53
C ASP A 160 30.48 -25.56 -8.58
N GLU A 161 31.27 -24.58 -8.14
CA GLU A 161 31.95 -23.63 -9.03
C GLU A 161 33.45 -23.59 -8.68
N GLN A 162 34.05 -24.78 -8.57
CA GLN A 162 35.48 -24.98 -8.83
C GLN A 162 35.60 -25.51 -10.25
N SER A 163 35.93 -24.62 -11.19
CA SER A 163 36.57 -24.85 -12.50
C SER A 163 35.92 -24.00 -13.59
N ARG A 164 36.33 -22.73 -13.69
CA ARG A 164 36.35 -22.03 -14.98
C ARG A 164 37.69 -21.30 -15.15
N PRO A 165 38.41 -21.53 -16.26
CA PRO A 165 39.72 -20.94 -16.50
C PRO A 165 39.59 -19.47 -16.91
N ALA A 166 40.61 -18.70 -16.56
CA ALA A 166 40.78 -17.30 -16.91
C ALA A 166 40.65 -17.09 -18.43
N VAL A 167 39.66 -16.29 -18.84
CA VAL A 167 39.60 -15.72 -20.19
C VAL A 167 39.95 -14.25 -20.11
N VAL A 168 40.90 -13.92 -20.96
CA VAL A 168 41.65 -12.68 -21.08
C VAL A 168 40.75 -11.50 -21.46
N GLU A 169 41.03 -10.42 -20.77
CA GLU A 169 40.65 -9.03 -20.98
C GLU A 169 40.83 -8.59 -22.45
N GLN A 170 39.77 -8.06 -23.08
CA GLN A 170 39.91 -7.24 -24.28
C GLN A 170 38.92 -6.08 -24.25
N ALA A 171 39.49 -4.89 -24.08
CA ALA A 171 38.83 -3.61 -24.12
C ALA A 171 38.55 -3.16 -25.56
N ALA A 172 37.31 -2.73 -25.81
CA ALA A 172 36.88 -1.77 -26.82
C ALA A 172 35.51 -1.29 -26.31
N GLY A 173 35.29 -0.01 -25.97
CA GLY A 173 35.39 1.14 -26.85
C GLY A 173 34.00 1.42 -27.44
N LEU A 174 33.61 2.71 -27.49
CA LEU A 174 32.36 3.30 -28.03
C LEU A 174 31.23 3.41 -26.99
N ASP A 175 30.48 4.51 -26.86
CA ASP A 175 30.56 5.86 -27.42
C ASP A 175 29.71 6.77 -26.51
N ALA A 176 30.11 8.03 -26.41
CA ALA A 176 29.37 9.07 -25.70
C ALA A 176 28.10 9.44 -26.48
N ILE A 177 26.95 9.49 -25.79
CA ILE A 177 25.75 10.13 -26.30
C ILE A 177 25.48 11.35 -25.42
N ASP A 178 25.88 12.49 -25.96
CA ASP A 178 25.44 13.84 -25.65
C ASP A 178 24.02 13.98 -26.21
N ASP A 179 23.03 14.21 -25.36
CA ASP A 179 21.73 14.70 -25.79
C ASP A 179 21.28 15.84 -24.87
N SER A 180 21.71 17.01 -25.29
CA SER A 180 21.35 18.32 -24.78
C SER A 180 20.06 18.77 -25.45
N ALA A 181 18.97 18.82 -24.70
CA ALA A 181 17.74 19.50 -25.13
C ALA A 181 17.07 20.21 -23.94
N ASP A 182 17.45 21.46 -23.79
CA ASP A 182 16.69 22.51 -23.09
C ASP A 182 15.78 23.19 -24.13
N PRO A 183 14.49 23.43 -23.81
CA PRO A 183 13.97 24.74 -24.18
C PRO A 183 13.08 25.35 -23.08
N ALA A 184 13.61 26.40 -22.46
CA ALA A 184 13.01 27.74 -22.37
C ALA A 184 11.48 27.87 -22.56
N GLY A 185 10.81 28.34 -21.50
CA GLY A 185 10.08 29.61 -21.59
C GLY A 185 8.62 29.63 -21.11
N ARG A 186 8.29 30.79 -20.50
CA ARG A 186 6.97 31.38 -20.17
C ARG A 186 6.32 30.91 -18.86
N ALA A 187 5.75 31.77 -18.02
CA ALA A 187 5.57 33.23 -18.07
C ALA A 187 5.25 33.76 -16.67
N ASP A 188 5.58 35.03 -16.45
CA ASP A 188 5.12 35.87 -15.36
C ASP A 188 3.60 35.85 -15.20
N ALA A 189 3.13 35.78 -13.95
CA ALA A 189 1.83 36.30 -13.56
C ALA A 189 1.98 37.03 -12.22
N GLU A 190 1.92 38.36 -12.32
CA GLU A 190 1.88 39.30 -11.21
C GLU A 190 0.56 39.24 -10.42
N ALA A 191 0.69 39.64 -9.15
CA ALA A 191 -0.24 40.49 -8.41
C ALA A 191 -1.65 39.97 -8.08
N GLY A 192 -1.75 39.44 -6.85
CA GLY A 192 -3.00 39.39 -6.08
C GLY A 192 -2.75 39.76 -4.61
N LYS A 193 -2.42 41.03 -4.33
CA LYS A 193 -2.45 41.59 -2.97
C LYS A 193 -3.91 41.71 -2.53
N ASN A 194 -4.36 40.84 -1.63
CA ASN A 194 -5.60 41.05 -0.90
C ASN A 194 -5.44 40.62 0.57
N GLY A 195 -5.66 41.58 1.47
CA GLY A 195 -6.33 41.34 2.75
C GLY A 195 -5.52 40.73 3.90
N TYR A 196 -4.54 41.46 4.44
CA TYR A 196 -4.14 41.25 5.84
C TYR A 196 -5.18 41.92 6.76
N GLN A 197 -6.13 41.14 7.28
CA GLN A 197 -6.85 41.47 8.51
C GLN A 197 -7.09 40.20 9.33
N ALA A 198 -6.43 40.18 10.50
CA ALA A 198 -6.81 39.46 11.73
C ALA A 198 -6.76 37.92 11.73
N LEU A 199 -5.58 37.37 11.97
CA LEU A 199 -5.38 36.02 12.53
C LEU A 199 -4.25 36.06 13.56
N GLU A 200 -4.55 36.49 14.78
CA GLU A 200 -3.67 36.33 15.96
C GLU A 200 -3.96 35.00 16.69
N ALA A 201 -4.27 33.94 15.93
CA ALA A 201 -4.60 32.61 16.45
C ALA A 201 -4.02 31.45 15.60
N GLN A 202 -2.99 31.73 14.79
CA GLN A 202 -2.35 30.74 13.90
C GLN A 202 -0.89 30.43 14.24
N ASP A 203 -0.31 31.08 15.25
CA ASP A 203 1.11 30.88 15.55
C ASP A 203 1.36 29.49 16.21
N ASP A 204 0.41 28.98 16.99
CA ASP A 204 0.55 27.69 17.68
C ASP A 204 0.55 26.47 16.73
N GLU A 205 -0.15 26.55 15.59
CA GLU A 205 -0.21 25.44 14.60
C GLU A 205 1.09 25.33 13.81
N PHE A 206 1.80 26.46 13.62
CA PHE A 206 3.07 26.47 12.91
C PHE A 206 4.21 25.93 13.78
N GLU A 207 4.21 26.21 15.08
CA GLU A 207 5.19 25.67 16.03
C GLU A 207 5.13 24.14 16.11
N ALA A 208 3.93 23.56 16.14
CA ALA A 208 3.75 22.10 16.15
C ALA A 208 4.32 21.45 14.87
N ALA A 209 4.09 22.05 13.70
CA ALA A 209 4.62 21.55 12.44
C ALA A 209 6.15 21.58 12.39
N GLU A 210 6.79 22.65 12.88
CA GLU A 210 8.25 22.75 12.98
C GLU A 210 8.84 21.68 13.93
N GLU A 211 8.17 21.41 15.05
CA GLU A 211 8.58 20.34 15.97
C GLU A 211 8.50 18.96 15.31
N PHE A 212 7.46 18.69 14.53
CA PHE A 212 7.33 17.44 13.77
C PHE A 212 8.41 17.27 12.70
N GLU A 213 8.74 18.34 11.96
CA GLU A 213 9.81 18.30 10.96
C GLU A 213 11.17 18.01 11.62
N LYS A 214 11.42 18.62 12.77
CA LYS A 214 12.64 18.35 13.56
C LYS A 214 12.71 16.90 14.03
N LEU A 215 11.61 16.33 14.55
CA LEU A 215 11.56 14.93 14.98
C LEU A 215 11.80 13.97 13.80
N ALA A 216 11.24 14.26 12.63
CA ALA A 216 11.47 13.47 11.42
C ALA A 216 12.95 13.51 10.99
N GLY A 217 13.59 14.68 11.09
CA GLY A 217 15.04 14.84 10.89
C GLY A 217 15.86 13.96 11.85
N GLU A 218 15.54 13.98 13.14
CA GLU A 218 16.21 13.15 14.15
C GLU A 218 16.05 11.65 13.87
N MET A 219 14.88 11.20 13.43
CA MET A 219 14.66 9.79 13.03
C MET A 219 15.53 9.37 11.85
N LYS A 220 15.71 10.26 10.86
CA LYS A 220 16.58 10.02 9.71
C LYS A 220 18.04 9.90 10.15
N ASP A 221 18.49 10.76 11.06
CA ASP A 221 19.86 10.72 11.60
C ASP A 221 20.10 9.43 12.39
N ILE A 222 19.15 9.00 13.22
CA ILE A 222 19.22 7.74 13.97
C ILE A 222 19.39 6.56 13.02
N ARG A 223 18.61 6.51 11.93
CA ARG A 223 18.72 5.44 10.93
C ARG A 223 20.13 5.32 10.34
N SER A 224 20.84 6.43 10.23
CA SER A 224 22.21 6.47 9.69
C SER A 224 23.31 6.07 10.69
N MET A 225 23.00 5.95 11.99
CA MET A 225 24.00 5.63 13.03
C MET A 225 24.55 4.21 12.89
N ALA A 226 25.88 4.02 12.90
CA ALA A 226 26.50 2.70 12.76
C ALA A 226 26.38 1.81 14.02
N ASP A 227 26.37 2.41 15.21
CA ASP A 227 26.26 1.69 16.49
C ASP A 227 24.81 1.34 16.81
N HIS A 228 24.50 0.05 16.86
CA HIS A 228 23.16 -0.45 17.11
C HIS A 228 22.64 -0.14 18.53
N ALA A 229 23.50 -0.17 19.55
CA ALA A 229 23.08 0.09 20.92
C ALA A 229 22.70 1.57 21.10
N ALA A 230 23.57 2.47 20.64
CA ALA A 230 23.33 3.91 20.64
C ALA A 230 22.12 4.29 19.77
N ARG A 231 21.94 3.62 18.61
CA ARG A 231 20.78 3.82 17.75
C ARG A 231 19.47 3.50 18.47
N LYS A 232 19.42 2.37 19.18
CA LYS A 232 18.23 1.93 19.92
C LYS A 232 17.88 2.89 21.07
N GLU A 233 18.88 3.33 21.83
CA GLU A 233 18.71 4.30 22.91
C GLU A 233 18.15 5.63 22.40
N ARG A 234 18.75 6.18 21.34
CA ARG A 234 18.28 7.41 20.69
C ARG A 234 16.87 7.26 20.10
N ALA A 235 16.55 6.12 19.50
CA ALA A 235 15.20 5.87 18.98
C ALA A 235 14.15 5.89 20.11
N CYS A 236 14.49 5.34 21.28
CA CYS A 236 13.63 5.37 22.46
C CYS A 236 13.40 6.81 22.95
N GLU A 237 14.45 7.62 23.03
CA GLU A 237 14.35 9.03 23.45
C GLU A 237 13.46 9.86 22.50
N VAL A 238 13.59 9.66 21.19
CA VAL A 238 12.75 10.35 20.19
C VAL A 238 11.30 9.88 20.28
N ALA A 239 11.06 8.59 20.49
CA ALA A 239 9.71 8.06 20.66
C ALA A 239 9.02 8.63 21.91
N LEU A 240 9.73 8.74 23.04
CA LEU A 240 9.20 9.36 24.27
C LEU A 240 8.89 10.84 24.08
N ARG A 241 9.74 11.58 23.37
CA ARG A 241 9.47 13.00 23.02
C ARG A 241 8.25 13.13 22.13
N LEU A 242 8.12 12.28 21.10
CA LEU A 242 6.95 12.29 20.22
C LEU A 242 5.65 11.99 21.00
N ALA A 243 5.68 11.00 21.90
CA ALA A 243 4.53 10.69 22.75
C ALA A 243 4.12 11.89 23.63
N SER A 244 5.10 12.60 24.21
CA SER A 244 4.86 13.82 24.99
C SER A 244 4.28 14.96 24.13
N THR A 245 4.81 15.21 22.93
CA THR A 245 4.27 16.23 22.01
C THR A 245 2.83 15.92 21.59
N LEU A 246 2.48 14.64 21.46
CA LEU A 246 1.12 14.20 21.15
C LEU A 246 0.16 14.24 22.35
N GLY A 247 0.62 14.63 23.54
CA GLY A 247 -0.19 14.61 24.76
C GLY A 247 -0.58 13.19 25.21
N ILE A 248 0.18 12.17 24.77
CA ILE A 248 0.02 10.79 25.23
C ILE A 248 0.79 10.68 26.56
N ASP A 249 0.27 11.35 27.58
CA ASP A 249 0.80 11.22 28.93
C ASP A 249 0.43 9.85 29.49
N SER A 250 1.41 9.15 30.07
CA SER A 250 1.26 7.79 30.62
C SER A 250 0.42 7.72 31.91
N ASP A 251 -0.33 8.79 32.24
CA ASP A 251 -1.13 8.92 33.45
C ASP A 251 -2.65 8.70 33.21
N SER A 252 -3.04 8.26 32.01
CA SER A 252 -4.42 7.78 31.75
C SER A 252 -4.52 6.30 32.13
N ASP A 253 -4.75 6.04 33.42
CA ASP A 253 -5.17 4.75 34.00
C ASP A 253 -6.58 4.34 33.54
#